data_AF-A0A0A2FEC4-F1
#
_entry.id   AF-A0A0A2FEC4-F1
#
_cell.length_a   1.000
_cell.length_b   1.000
_cell.length_c   1.000
_cell.angle_alpha   90.00
_cell.angle_beta   90.00
_cell.angle_gamma   90.00
#
_symmetry.space_group_name_H-M   'P 1'
#
loop_
_entity.id
_entity.type
_entity.pdbx_description
1 polymer ?
#
loop_
_entity_poly.entity_id
_entity_poly.type
_entity_poly.pdbx_seq_one_letter_code
_entity_poly.pdbx_strand_id
1 'polypeptide(L)'
;MKNLTHSRMLVLAFALLTLSSISFDLSAQERQEENVIKLTTSIPVGKKISFWLRSKDEIKIEGVENSGVLIKPLKEEEEFTFRVSNPEIKIIGPVIDFSAVKQQLISLDLSGINTLVNVSCNNNQIRELDFSSNKGVQRLDIYGNIIRNENMTKMLESLPKASNSKCELYVIDSKNRKEWNISTKADVAIATKKGWDVRDLRGDYINISETDNGEEYEGETTLPEKFFTVTFKPTTNGEIRIEGDQDLSRLALGAELAVTATPANGYELDKLLVNENLDIRSLKRFVVDGDIELSAVFREVGSISKVANNNLRLYPTVAKDIVSIKMAIANEQVFVFTVDGHIVANTYTNAEGSAVLNVSDWAKGLYIVKAGTQTSKLVKD
;
A
#
# COMPACT_ATOMS: atom_id res chain seq x y z
N MET A 1 30.75 14.31 62.20
CA MET A 1 29.41 14.89 62.42
C MET A 1 28.42 13.95 61.73
N LYS A 2 27.69 13.09 62.47
CA LYS A 2 26.31 13.33 62.97
C LYS A 2 25.41 13.86 61.83
N ASN A 3 24.26 13.32 61.49
CA ASN A 3 23.42 12.25 62.04
C ASN A 3 22.23 12.07 61.06
N LEU A 4 21.72 10.82 60.95
CA LEU A 4 20.30 10.39 60.96
C LEU A 4 19.24 11.14 60.10
N THR A 5 18.30 10.45 59.44
CA THR A 5 17.22 9.63 60.06
C THR A 5 16.59 8.65 59.02
N HIS A 6 16.59 7.34 59.29
CA HIS A 6 15.43 6.48 59.70
C HIS A 6 14.40 6.16 58.58
N SER A 7 13.74 4.99 58.48
CA SER A 7 13.80 3.63 59.06
C SER A 7 12.53 2.90 58.56
N ARG A 8 12.53 1.54 58.57
CA ARG A 8 11.41 0.57 58.48
C ARG A 8 11.08 0.08 57.06
N MET A 9 11.42 -1.15 56.61
CA MET A 9 11.19 -2.52 57.12
C MET A 9 9.71 -2.92 57.17
N LEU A 10 9.27 -3.69 56.17
CA LEU A 10 8.33 -4.80 56.36
C LEU A 10 8.64 -5.91 55.35
N VAL A 11 9.08 -7.05 55.89
CA VAL A 11 9.21 -8.34 55.23
C VAL A 11 7.84 -9.01 55.29
N LEU A 12 7.34 -9.52 54.16
CA LEU A 12 6.29 -10.54 54.15
C LEU A 12 6.58 -11.52 53.02
N ALA A 13 6.97 -12.73 53.42
CA ALA A 13 7.19 -13.89 52.57
C ALA A 13 6.01 -14.87 52.73
N PHE A 14 5.81 -15.68 51.68
CA PHE A 14 4.95 -16.85 51.52
C PHE A 14 3.49 -16.66 51.06
N ALA A 15 3.27 -16.87 49.76
CA ALA A 15 2.49 -18.02 49.28
C ALA A 15 2.91 -18.37 47.83
N LEU A 16 3.35 -19.61 47.61
CA LEU A 16 3.53 -20.19 46.28
C LEU A 16 2.19 -20.27 45.55
N LEU A 17 2.11 -19.68 44.36
CA LEU A 17 1.22 -20.12 43.29
C LEU A 17 2.04 -20.10 42.00
N THR A 18 2.27 -21.29 41.45
CA THR A 18 2.97 -21.51 40.19
C THR A 18 2.18 -20.88 39.05
N LEU A 19 2.72 -19.83 38.43
CA LEU A 19 2.41 -19.48 37.05
C LEU A 19 3.68 -19.66 36.22
N SER A 20 3.72 -20.78 35.51
CA SER A 20 4.49 -20.93 34.30
C SER A 20 3.99 -19.95 33.24
N SER A 21 4.91 -19.50 32.37
CA SER A 21 4.72 -18.60 31.23
C SER A 21 4.37 -17.15 31.64
N ILE A 22 5.04 -16.11 31.16
CA ILE A 22 5.42 -15.82 29.78
C ILE A 22 6.69 -14.98 29.85
N SER A 23 7.79 -15.45 29.27
CA SER A 23 8.88 -14.57 28.87
C SER A 23 8.31 -13.65 27.80
N PHE A 24 8.15 -12.37 28.11
CA PHE A 24 7.89 -11.33 27.11
C PHE A 24 9.17 -11.21 26.28
N ASP A 25 9.24 -11.99 25.21
CA ASP A 25 10.30 -11.89 24.22
C ASP A 25 10.04 -10.62 23.39
N LEU A 26 10.69 -9.53 23.80
CA LEU A 26 10.65 -8.25 23.11
C LEU A 26 11.60 -8.27 21.90
N SER A 27 11.35 -9.21 20.99
CA SER A 27 11.78 -9.16 19.59
C SER A 27 10.88 -10.07 18.77
N ALA A 28 9.70 -9.57 18.40
CA ALA A 28 9.02 -10.08 17.21
C ALA A 28 9.83 -9.62 15.98
N GLN A 29 11.04 -10.17 15.83
CA GLN A 29 11.67 -10.24 14.53
C GLN A 29 10.75 -11.17 13.74
N GLU A 30 10.11 -10.63 12.70
CA GLU A 30 9.25 -11.42 11.82
C GLU A 30 10.01 -12.69 11.47
N ARG A 31 9.51 -13.85 11.93
CA ARG A 31 10.13 -15.12 11.56
C ARG A 31 10.01 -15.21 10.05
N GLN A 32 11.15 -15.23 9.37
CA GLN A 32 11.21 -15.46 7.95
C GLN A 32 10.49 -16.79 7.65
N GLU A 33 9.48 -16.73 6.78
CA GLU A 33 8.73 -17.92 6.39
C GLU A 33 9.62 -18.76 5.45
N GLU A 34 10.11 -19.90 5.95
CA GLU A 34 10.93 -20.81 5.16
C GLU A 34 10.14 -21.47 4.01
N ASN A 35 10.80 -21.64 2.87
CA ASN A 35 10.24 -22.20 1.63
C ASN A 35 9.00 -21.46 1.13
N VAL A 36 8.97 -20.13 1.28
CA VAL A 36 7.87 -19.30 0.77
C VAL A 36 8.41 -18.30 -0.26
N ILE A 37 7.78 -18.30 -1.44
CA ILE A 37 7.83 -17.19 -2.39
C ILE A 37 6.57 -16.36 -2.14
N LYS A 38 6.74 -15.06 -1.94
CA LYS A 38 5.62 -14.11 -1.82
C LYS A 38 5.64 -13.17 -3.00
N LEU A 39 4.49 -12.93 -3.60
CA LEU A 39 4.36 -11.99 -4.71
C LEU A 39 3.13 -11.12 -4.51
N THR A 40 3.23 -9.87 -4.95
CA THR A 40 2.10 -8.93 -4.99
C THR A 40 1.86 -8.49 -6.43
N THR A 41 0.63 -8.55 -6.90
CA THR A 41 0.24 -8.20 -8.28
C THR A 41 -0.79 -7.07 -8.31
N SER A 42 -0.78 -6.25 -9.36
CA SER A 42 -1.88 -5.33 -9.68
C SER A 42 -3.04 -5.98 -10.46
N ILE A 43 -2.96 -7.28 -10.79
CA ILE A 43 -4.03 -8.00 -11.48
C ILE A 43 -5.30 -7.98 -10.61
N PRO A 44 -6.45 -7.49 -11.11
CA PRO A 44 -7.68 -7.44 -10.33
C PRO A 44 -8.17 -8.82 -9.87
N VAL A 45 -8.77 -8.88 -8.68
CA VAL A 45 -9.44 -10.08 -8.16
C VAL A 45 -10.40 -10.67 -9.20
N GLY A 46 -10.35 -11.98 -9.38
CA GLY A 46 -11.13 -12.73 -10.36
C GLY A 46 -10.51 -12.81 -11.77
N LYS A 47 -9.43 -12.06 -12.06
CA LYS A 47 -8.68 -12.15 -13.32
C LYS A 47 -7.58 -13.21 -13.23
N LYS A 48 -7.14 -13.68 -14.41
CA LYS A 48 -6.17 -14.77 -14.52
C LYS A 48 -4.77 -14.29 -14.18
N ILE A 49 -4.03 -15.15 -13.48
CA ILE A 49 -2.60 -15.05 -13.25
C ILE A 49 -1.97 -16.42 -13.56
N SER A 50 -0.80 -16.42 -14.17
CA SER A 50 -0.11 -17.63 -14.64
C SER A 50 1.34 -17.65 -14.16
N PHE A 51 1.81 -18.83 -13.74
CA PHE A 51 3.19 -19.06 -13.32
C PHE A 51 3.67 -20.40 -13.85
N TRP A 52 4.96 -20.49 -14.10
CA TRP A 52 5.65 -21.74 -14.38
C TRP A 52 6.45 -22.15 -13.15
N LEU A 53 6.37 -23.44 -12.78
CA LEU A 53 6.93 -23.97 -11.56
C LEU A 53 7.58 -25.32 -11.80
N ARG A 54 8.70 -25.59 -11.12
CA ARG A 54 9.23 -26.94 -10.91
C ARG A 54 9.61 -27.14 -9.45
N SER A 55 9.21 -28.26 -8.86
CA SER A 55 9.59 -28.67 -7.49
C SER A 55 9.64 -30.19 -7.38
N LYS A 56 10.59 -30.70 -6.59
CA LYS A 56 10.69 -32.14 -6.29
C LYS A 56 9.73 -32.59 -5.18
N ASP A 57 9.20 -31.65 -4.42
CA ASP A 57 8.25 -31.89 -3.34
C ASP A 57 6.93 -31.16 -3.62
N GLU A 58 5.91 -31.46 -2.82
CA GLU A 58 4.60 -30.82 -2.89
C GLU A 58 4.70 -29.29 -2.70
N ILE A 59 3.91 -28.56 -3.49
CA ILE A 59 3.76 -27.11 -3.37
C ILE A 59 2.32 -26.79 -2.96
N LYS A 60 2.14 -25.79 -2.11
CA LYS A 60 0.84 -25.19 -1.80
C LYS A 60 0.79 -23.75 -2.30
N ILE A 61 -0.30 -23.36 -2.95
CA ILE A 61 -0.51 -21.97 -3.41
C ILE A 61 -1.69 -21.34 -2.67
N GLU A 62 -1.48 -20.15 -2.12
CA GLU A 62 -2.46 -19.32 -1.42
C GLU A 62 -2.65 -17.97 -2.14
N GLY A 63 -3.82 -17.33 -1.96
CA GLY A 63 -4.15 -16.06 -2.63
C GLY A 63 -4.72 -16.19 -4.05
N VAL A 64 -4.98 -17.43 -4.47
CA VAL A 64 -5.67 -17.77 -5.73
C VAL A 64 -7.05 -18.37 -5.45
N GLU A 65 -7.88 -18.54 -6.49
CA GLU A 65 -9.13 -19.29 -6.39
C GLU A 65 -8.87 -20.70 -5.85
N ASN A 66 -9.77 -21.19 -4.99
CA ASN A 66 -9.55 -22.44 -4.24
C ASN A 66 -8.25 -22.42 -3.40
N SER A 67 -7.97 -21.29 -2.75
CA SER A 67 -6.76 -21.05 -1.94
C SER A 67 -6.35 -22.26 -1.09
N GLY A 68 -5.06 -22.58 -1.11
CA GLY A 68 -4.52 -23.81 -0.54
C GLY A 68 -4.48 -24.97 -1.54
N VAL A 69 -4.41 -24.67 -2.84
CA VAL A 69 -4.24 -25.69 -3.90
C VAL A 69 -2.94 -26.45 -3.65
N LEU A 70 -3.03 -27.76 -3.50
CA LEU A 70 -1.88 -28.65 -3.42
C LEU A 70 -1.48 -29.13 -4.81
N ILE A 71 -0.23 -28.89 -5.17
CA ILE A 71 0.39 -29.30 -6.43
C ILE A 71 1.39 -30.40 -6.09
N LYS A 72 1.21 -31.56 -6.71
CA LYS A 72 2.12 -32.71 -6.54
C LYS A 72 3.51 -32.39 -7.10
N PRO A 73 4.56 -33.12 -6.69
CA PRO A 73 5.89 -33.00 -7.26
C PRO A 73 5.91 -32.99 -8.80
N LEU A 74 6.68 -32.06 -9.36
CA LEU A 74 6.78 -31.77 -10.78
C LEU A 74 8.14 -32.26 -11.31
N LYS A 75 8.11 -33.19 -12.27
CA LYS A 75 9.35 -33.71 -12.87
C LYS A 75 10.03 -32.68 -13.77
N GLU A 76 9.23 -31.88 -14.45
CA GLU A 76 9.63 -30.82 -15.36
C GLU A 76 8.90 -29.53 -14.97
N GLU A 77 9.22 -28.43 -15.63
CA GLU A 77 8.53 -27.17 -15.42
C GLU A 77 7.11 -27.24 -16.01
N GLU A 78 6.10 -26.87 -15.23
CA GLU A 78 4.70 -26.89 -15.65
C GLU A 78 4.05 -25.52 -15.43
N GLU A 79 3.15 -25.13 -16.35
CA GLU A 79 2.36 -23.90 -16.25
C GLU A 79 1.10 -24.10 -15.40
N PHE A 80 0.89 -23.21 -14.46
CA PHE A 80 -0.32 -23.13 -13.65
C PHE A 80 -1.01 -21.79 -13.88
N THR A 81 -2.31 -21.83 -14.18
CA THR A 81 -3.14 -20.63 -14.36
C THR A 81 -4.30 -20.66 -13.37
N PHE A 82 -4.44 -19.59 -12.59
CA PHE A 82 -5.50 -19.43 -11.60
C PHE A 82 -6.18 -18.07 -11.75
N ARG A 83 -7.32 -17.87 -11.07
CA ARG A 83 -7.85 -16.53 -10.81
C ARG A 83 -7.30 -15.98 -9.49
N VAL A 84 -6.95 -14.69 -9.48
CA VAL A 84 -6.52 -13.97 -8.27
C VAL A 84 -7.70 -13.91 -7.28
N SER A 85 -7.49 -14.32 -6.03
CA SER A 85 -8.46 -14.12 -4.94
C SER A 85 -7.98 -13.09 -3.92
N ASN A 86 -6.66 -12.96 -3.77
CA ASN A 86 -5.96 -11.95 -2.99
C ASN A 86 -4.77 -11.41 -3.82
N PRO A 87 -4.57 -10.08 -3.94
CA PRO A 87 -3.40 -9.53 -4.61
C PRO A 87 -2.05 -10.00 -4.05
N GLU A 88 -2.02 -10.40 -2.77
CA GLU A 88 -0.89 -11.10 -2.15
C GLU A 88 -1.05 -12.61 -2.32
N ILE A 89 -0.08 -13.22 -3.00
CA ILE A 89 -0.05 -14.66 -3.30
C ILE A 89 1.19 -15.26 -2.66
N LYS A 90 1.02 -16.43 -2.05
CA LYS A 90 2.11 -17.22 -1.48
C LYS A 90 2.23 -18.55 -2.20
N ILE A 91 3.45 -18.91 -2.58
CA ILE A 91 3.80 -20.23 -3.07
C ILE A 91 4.70 -20.86 -2.02
N ILE A 92 4.20 -21.93 -1.39
CA ILE A 92 4.80 -22.56 -0.21
C ILE A 92 5.29 -23.94 -0.63
N GLY A 93 6.60 -24.16 -0.55
CA GLY A 93 7.26 -25.40 -0.96
C GLY A 93 8.66 -25.13 -1.53
N PRO A 94 9.50 -26.16 -1.65
CA PRO A 94 10.88 -26.04 -2.13
C PRO A 94 10.94 -25.92 -3.67
N VAL A 95 10.42 -24.81 -4.20
CA VAL A 95 10.46 -24.47 -5.62
C VAL A 95 11.91 -24.37 -6.11
N ILE A 96 12.17 -24.95 -7.29
CA ILE A 96 13.49 -25.01 -7.92
C ILE A 96 13.54 -24.08 -9.13
N ASP A 97 12.53 -24.12 -10.00
CA ASP A 97 12.38 -23.17 -11.10
C ASP A 97 11.07 -22.40 -10.91
N PHE A 98 11.16 -21.07 -11.06
CA PHE A 98 10.03 -20.18 -10.89
C PHE A 98 10.00 -19.15 -12.01
N SER A 99 8.88 -19.06 -12.72
CA SER A 99 8.68 -18.07 -13.75
C SER A 99 7.29 -17.42 -13.65
N ALA A 100 7.29 -16.08 -13.66
CA ALA A 100 6.11 -15.22 -13.49
C ALA A 100 6.15 -14.04 -14.47
N VAL A 101 6.27 -14.37 -15.76
CA VAL A 101 6.44 -13.39 -16.84
C VAL A 101 5.14 -12.64 -17.13
N LYS A 102 5.19 -11.30 -17.24
CA LYS A 102 4.03 -10.46 -17.63
C LYS A 102 2.80 -10.61 -16.71
N GLN A 103 3.02 -10.77 -15.40
CA GLN A 103 1.95 -10.95 -14.41
C GLN A 103 1.63 -9.67 -13.62
N GLN A 104 2.07 -8.51 -14.10
CA GLN A 104 1.90 -7.21 -13.45
C GLN A 104 2.35 -7.21 -11.98
N LEU A 105 3.44 -7.95 -11.69
CA LEU A 105 3.97 -8.03 -10.34
C LEU A 105 4.54 -6.67 -9.91
N ILE A 106 4.18 -6.24 -8.71
CA ILE A 106 4.69 -5.03 -8.04
C ILE A 106 5.89 -5.41 -7.17
N SER A 107 5.82 -6.57 -6.49
CA SER A 107 6.88 -7.09 -5.63
C SER A 107 7.01 -8.60 -5.78
N LEU A 108 8.22 -9.10 -5.51
CA LEU A 108 8.56 -10.52 -5.48
C LEU A 108 9.60 -10.74 -4.37
N ASP A 109 9.19 -11.38 -3.28
CA ASP A 109 10.04 -11.76 -2.17
C ASP A 109 10.43 -13.23 -2.29
N LEU A 110 11.73 -13.45 -2.49
CA LEU A 110 12.39 -14.76 -2.62
C LEU A 110 13.26 -15.09 -1.41
N SER A 111 13.19 -14.29 -0.35
CA SER A 111 14.11 -14.40 0.78
C SER A 111 13.91 -15.71 1.56
N GLY A 112 12.68 -16.24 1.56
CA GLY A 112 12.31 -17.48 2.24
C GLY A 112 12.78 -18.76 1.55
N ILE A 113 13.31 -18.71 0.33
CA ILE A 113 13.60 -19.90 -0.48
C ILE A 113 15.07 -19.99 -0.88
N ASN A 114 15.71 -21.15 -0.69
CA ASN A 114 17.14 -21.32 -1.02
C ASN A 114 17.40 -22.37 -2.13
N THR A 115 16.34 -23.02 -2.62
CA THR A 115 16.38 -24.10 -3.63
C THR A 115 16.32 -23.61 -5.08
N LEU A 116 16.11 -22.32 -5.30
CA LEU A 116 15.96 -21.74 -6.64
C LEU A 116 17.22 -21.91 -7.49
N VAL A 117 17.01 -22.29 -8.75
CA VAL A 117 18.02 -22.45 -9.80
C VAL A 117 17.75 -21.49 -10.95
N ASN A 118 16.52 -21.44 -11.44
CA ASN A 118 16.10 -20.53 -12.52
C ASN A 118 14.96 -19.63 -12.07
N VAL A 119 15.10 -18.32 -12.28
CA VAL A 119 14.06 -17.34 -11.97
C VAL A 119 13.82 -16.42 -13.16
N SER A 120 12.58 -16.40 -13.66
CA SER A 120 12.17 -15.45 -14.70
C SER A 120 11.01 -14.61 -14.21
N CYS A 121 11.24 -13.32 -13.99
CA CYS A 121 10.23 -12.36 -13.53
C CYS A 121 10.16 -11.14 -14.44
N ASN A 122 10.58 -11.31 -15.69
CA ASN A 122 10.65 -10.26 -16.68
C ASN A 122 9.27 -9.70 -17.07
N ASN A 123 9.28 -8.46 -17.57
CA ASN A 123 8.09 -7.72 -18.00
C ASN A 123 7.03 -7.53 -16.89
N ASN A 124 7.47 -7.13 -15.69
CA ASN A 124 6.60 -6.78 -14.56
C ASN A 124 6.83 -5.31 -14.15
N GLN A 125 6.44 -4.93 -12.93
CA GLN A 125 6.59 -3.58 -12.36
C GLN A 125 7.47 -3.61 -11.09
N ILE A 126 8.38 -4.59 -11.00
CA ILE A 126 9.21 -4.81 -9.82
C ILE A 126 10.28 -3.71 -9.75
N ARG A 127 10.50 -3.16 -8.54
CA ARG A 127 11.45 -2.06 -8.28
C ARG A 127 12.67 -2.49 -7.48
N GLU A 128 12.58 -3.62 -6.79
CA GLU A 128 13.62 -4.19 -5.95
C GLU A 128 13.57 -5.70 -6.00
N LEU A 129 14.74 -6.33 -5.97
CA LEU A 129 14.92 -7.78 -5.86
C LEU A 129 16.13 -8.04 -4.98
N ASP A 130 16.05 -9.08 -4.17
CA ASP A 130 17.14 -9.53 -3.30
C ASP A 130 17.34 -11.04 -3.51
N PHE A 131 18.57 -11.41 -3.86
CA PHE A 131 19.00 -12.80 -4.07
C PHE A 131 19.92 -13.32 -2.98
N SER A 132 20.03 -12.61 -1.85
CA SER A 132 20.95 -12.92 -0.75
C SER A 132 20.71 -14.31 -0.15
N SER A 133 19.47 -14.80 -0.13
CA SER A 133 19.13 -16.17 0.33
C SER A 133 19.30 -17.25 -0.74
N ASN A 134 19.30 -16.89 -2.03
CA ASN A 134 19.14 -17.83 -3.14
C ASN A 134 20.51 -18.34 -3.65
N LYS A 135 21.26 -19.05 -2.81
CA LYS A 135 22.66 -19.45 -3.11
C LYS A 135 22.82 -20.37 -4.33
N GLY A 136 21.76 -21.08 -4.72
CA GLY A 136 21.76 -22.02 -5.84
C GLY A 136 21.40 -21.42 -7.20
N VAL A 137 21.05 -20.14 -7.27
CA VAL A 137 20.51 -19.54 -8.50
C VAL A 137 21.60 -19.44 -9.58
N GLN A 138 21.22 -19.78 -10.81
CA GLN A 138 22.11 -19.84 -11.97
C GLN A 138 21.60 -19.00 -13.14
N ARG A 139 20.28 -18.88 -13.32
CA ARG A 139 19.70 -18.05 -14.39
C ARG A 139 18.68 -17.08 -13.82
N LEU A 140 18.83 -15.81 -14.21
CA LEU A 140 17.95 -14.72 -13.82
C LEU A 140 17.50 -13.94 -15.06
N ASP A 141 16.20 -13.96 -15.35
CA ASP A 141 15.58 -13.11 -16.37
C ASP A 141 14.74 -12.02 -15.71
N ILE A 142 15.31 -10.81 -15.57
CA ILE A 142 14.69 -9.69 -14.82
C ILE A 142 14.37 -8.47 -15.68
N TYR A 143 14.72 -8.49 -16.97
CA TYR A 143 14.46 -7.41 -17.92
C TYR A 143 12.98 -7.00 -17.99
N GLY A 144 12.69 -5.79 -18.45
CA GLY A 144 11.33 -5.25 -18.55
C GLY A 144 10.69 -5.02 -17.18
N ASN A 145 11.49 -4.74 -16.16
CA ASN A 145 11.03 -4.28 -14.85
C ASN A 145 11.39 -2.79 -14.66
N ILE A 146 11.39 -2.29 -13.43
CA ILE A 146 11.66 -0.89 -13.07
C ILE A 146 12.80 -0.81 -12.03
N ILE A 147 13.77 -1.72 -12.12
CA ILE A 147 14.92 -1.82 -11.19
C ILE A 147 16.05 -0.92 -11.68
N ARG A 148 16.40 0.11 -10.91
CA ARG A 148 17.32 1.16 -11.36
C ARG A 148 18.04 1.81 -10.18
N ASN A 149 19.09 2.56 -10.47
CA ASN A 149 19.87 3.31 -9.49
C ASN A 149 20.33 2.39 -8.34
N GLU A 150 20.22 2.85 -7.08
CA GLU A 150 20.65 2.09 -5.90
C GLU A 150 20.00 0.71 -5.77
N ASN A 151 18.78 0.51 -6.28
CA ASN A 151 18.10 -0.78 -6.20
C ASN A 151 18.72 -1.80 -7.16
N MET A 152 19.19 -1.35 -8.33
CA MET A 152 19.96 -2.22 -9.24
C MET A 152 21.29 -2.60 -8.59
N THR A 153 22.02 -1.63 -8.04
CA THR A 153 23.29 -1.89 -7.35
C THR A 153 23.11 -2.89 -6.20
N LYS A 154 22.13 -2.67 -5.31
CA LYS A 154 21.82 -3.57 -4.18
C LYS A 154 21.44 -4.98 -4.65
N MET A 155 20.63 -5.10 -5.69
CA MET A 155 20.26 -6.40 -6.26
C MET A 155 21.51 -7.16 -6.74
N LEU A 156 22.42 -6.50 -7.46
CA LEU A 156 23.64 -7.14 -7.97
C LEU A 156 24.64 -7.46 -6.86
N GLU A 157 24.71 -6.64 -5.81
CA GLU A 157 25.49 -6.91 -4.60
C GLU A 157 24.96 -8.14 -3.84
N SER A 158 23.64 -8.38 -3.88
CA SER A 158 22.99 -9.52 -3.22
C SER A 158 23.23 -10.87 -3.92
N LEU A 159 23.59 -10.85 -5.22
CA LEU A 159 23.82 -12.07 -5.99
C LEU A 159 24.84 -12.99 -5.32
N PRO A 160 24.63 -14.33 -5.35
CA PRO A 160 25.66 -15.25 -4.91
C PRO A 160 26.86 -15.22 -5.86
N LYS A 161 27.99 -15.76 -5.42
CA LYS A 161 29.08 -16.08 -6.34
C LYS A 161 28.59 -17.13 -7.33
N ALA A 162 28.79 -16.89 -8.63
CA ALA A 162 28.42 -17.81 -9.68
C ALA A 162 29.02 -19.20 -9.42
N SER A 163 28.18 -20.22 -9.54
CA SER A 163 28.58 -21.60 -9.27
C SER A 163 29.42 -22.20 -10.41
N ASN A 164 29.26 -21.68 -11.63
CA ASN A 164 29.98 -22.09 -12.82
C ASN A 164 29.87 -21.01 -13.93
N SER A 165 30.49 -21.23 -15.08
CA SER A 165 30.54 -20.25 -16.19
C SER A 165 29.23 -20.09 -16.97
N LYS A 166 28.17 -20.84 -16.63
CA LYS A 166 26.84 -20.74 -17.25
C LYS A 166 25.86 -19.89 -16.43
N CYS A 167 26.33 -19.23 -15.36
CA CYS A 167 25.46 -18.35 -14.60
C CYS A 167 25.16 -17.08 -15.39
N GLU A 168 23.90 -16.87 -15.75
CA GLU A 168 23.45 -15.84 -16.68
C GLU A 168 22.42 -14.90 -16.04
N LEU A 169 22.58 -13.60 -16.28
CA LEU A 169 21.67 -12.55 -15.84
C LEU A 169 21.23 -11.71 -17.04
N TYR A 170 19.98 -11.85 -17.46
CA TYR A 170 19.35 -10.98 -18.45
C TYR A 170 18.74 -9.77 -17.75
N VAL A 171 19.53 -8.71 -17.67
CA VAL A 171 19.23 -7.51 -16.87
C VAL A 171 18.33 -6.52 -17.60
N ILE A 172 18.49 -6.43 -18.93
CA ILE A 172 17.71 -5.54 -19.77
C ILE A 172 17.28 -6.22 -21.09
N ASP A 173 16.31 -5.60 -21.76
CA ASP A 173 15.96 -5.81 -23.15
C ASP A 173 15.94 -4.45 -23.86
N SER A 174 17.03 -4.08 -24.54
CA SER A 174 17.17 -2.77 -25.19
C SER A 174 16.19 -2.53 -26.34
N LYS A 175 15.53 -3.57 -26.85
CA LYS A 175 14.48 -3.44 -27.88
C LYS A 175 13.10 -3.26 -27.28
N ASN A 176 12.92 -3.59 -26.00
CA ASN A 176 11.67 -3.38 -25.31
C ASN A 176 11.48 -1.90 -24.98
N ARG A 177 10.47 -1.27 -25.59
CA ARG A 177 10.12 0.14 -25.31
C ARG A 177 9.68 0.37 -23.86
N LYS A 178 9.30 -0.70 -23.15
CA LYS A 178 8.96 -0.70 -21.73
C LYS A 178 10.12 -1.24 -20.86
N GLU A 179 11.35 -1.25 -21.36
CA GLU A 179 12.53 -1.51 -20.54
C GLU A 179 12.85 -0.30 -19.65
N TRP A 180 12.62 -0.45 -18.36
CA TRP A 180 12.78 0.60 -17.37
C TRP A 180 13.78 0.20 -16.27
N ASN A 181 14.38 -0.99 -16.39
CA ASN A 181 15.60 -1.29 -15.68
C ASN A 181 16.73 -0.40 -16.18
N ILE A 182 17.61 -0.02 -15.28
CA ILE A 182 18.85 0.68 -15.63
C ILE A 182 19.99 0.06 -14.85
N SER A 183 20.93 -0.52 -15.58
CA SER A 183 22.15 -1.11 -15.03
C SER A 183 23.36 -0.46 -15.69
N THR A 184 24.16 0.22 -14.88
CA THR A 184 25.34 0.96 -15.35
C THR A 184 26.54 0.03 -15.59
N LYS A 185 27.59 0.55 -16.22
CA LYS A 185 28.88 -0.17 -16.30
C LYS A 185 29.45 -0.55 -14.94
N ALA A 186 29.22 0.27 -13.91
CA ALA A 186 29.62 -0.05 -12.54
C ALA A 186 28.79 -1.19 -11.94
N ASP A 187 27.49 -1.21 -12.20
CA ASP A 187 26.58 -2.28 -11.80
C ASP A 187 27.00 -3.63 -12.43
N VAL A 188 27.24 -3.65 -13.74
CA VAL A 188 27.73 -4.86 -14.45
C VAL A 188 29.05 -5.37 -13.85
N ALA A 189 29.96 -4.47 -13.46
CA ALA A 189 31.22 -4.86 -12.82
C ALA A 189 31.01 -5.62 -11.49
N ILE A 190 29.92 -5.35 -10.75
CA ILE A 190 29.59 -6.05 -9.50
C ILE A 190 29.24 -7.52 -9.79
N ALA A 191 28.35 -7.76 -10.76
CA ALA A 191 27.91 -9.10 -11.12
C ALA A 191 29.01 -9.92 -11.79
N THR A 192 29.76 -9.32 -12.72
CA THR A 192 30.89 -9.97 -13.40
C THR A 192 32.02 -10.34 -12.43
N LYS A 193 32.31 -9.51 -11.41
CA LYS A 193 33.25 -9.86 -10.32
C LYS A 193 32.79 -11.08 -9.52
N LYS A 194 31.49 -11.32 -9.43
CA LYS A 194 30.89 -12.52 -8.83
C LYS A 194 30.84 -13.70 -9.81
N GLY A 195 31.25 -13.52 -11.07
CA GLY A 195 31.32 -14.55 -12.12
C GLY A 195 30.04 -14.71 -12.94
N TRP A 196 29.10 -13.76 -12.86
CA TRP A 196 27.88 -13.77 -13.66
C TRP A 196 28.13 -13.19 -15.05
N ASP A 197 27.55 -13.85 -16.06
CA ASP A 197 27.45 -13.35 -17.43
C ASP A 197 26.22 -12.46 -17.55
N VAL A 198 26.44 -11.15 -17.75
CA VAL A 198 25.36 -10.15 -17.77
C VAL A 198 24.98 -9.84 -19.22
N ARG A 199 23.70 -9.95 -19.54
CA ARG A 199 23.19 -9.93 -20.91
C ARG A 199 22.03 -8.96 -21.12
N ASP A 200 21.95 -8.49 -22.37
CA ASP A 200 20.82 -7.79 -22.96
C ASP A 200 20.07 -8.76 -23.88
N LEU A 201 18.77 -8.96 -23.66
CA LEU A 201 17.97 -9.89 -24.46
C LEU A 201 17.84 -9.47 -25.93
N ARG A 202 17.76 -8.16 -26.22
CA ARG A 202 17.54 -7.62 -27.58
C ARG A 202 16.27 -8.10 -28.32
N GLY A 203 15.18 -8.34 -27.60
CA GLY A 203 13.81 -8.29 -28.14
C GLY A 203 13.23 -9.53 -28.82
N ASP A 204 13.94 -10.64 -28.96
CA ASP A 204 13.40 -11.81 -29.68
C ASP A 204 13.34 -13.09 -28.82
N TYR A 205 12.23 -13.27 -28.11
CA TYR A 205 11.89 -14.56 -27.48
C TYR A 205 11.30 -15.56 -28.49
N ILE A 206 10.95 -15.12 -29.71
CA ILE A 206 10.15 -15.91 -30.67
C ILE A 206 11.04 -16.63 -31.70
N ASN A 207 12.28 -16.14 -31.91
CA ASN A 207 13.29 -16.78 -32.77
C ASN A 207 14.55 -17.23 -31.99
N ILE A 208 14.38 -17.80 -30.80
CA ILE A 208 15.44 -18.60 -30.18
C ILE A 208 15.71 -19.85 -31.03
N SER A 209 16.50 -19.69 -32.09
CA SER A 209 17.44 -20.75 -32.45
C SER A 209 18.35 -20.95 -31.24
N GLU A 210 18.86 -22.17 -31.01
CA GLU A 210 19.77 -22.51 -29.90
C GLU A 210 21.07 -21.66 -29.83
N THR A 211 21.18 -20.64 -30.69
CA THR A 211 22.34 -19.77 -30.88
C THR A 211 22.11 -18.28 -30.61
N ASP A 212 20.87 -17.80 -30.37
CA ASP A 212 20.61 -16.37 -30.12
C ASP A 212 20.31 -16.10 -28.64
N ASN A 213 21.34 -16.14 -27.81
CA ASN A 213 21.26 -16.09 -26.35
C ASN A 213 21.32 -14.66 -25.78
N GLY A 214 20.82 -13.66 -26.50
CA GLY A 214 21.07 -12.25 -26.16
C GLY A 214 22.55 -11.89 -26.26
N GLU A 215 22.87 -10.60 -26.12
CA GLU A 215 24.24 -10.10 -26.23
C GLU A 215 24.84 -9.80 -24.85
N GLU A 216 26.17 -9.88 -24.76
CA GLU A 216 26.89 -9.40 -23.58
C GLU A 216 26.58 -7.91 -23.36
N TYR A 217 26.26 -7.57 -22.12
CA TYR A 217 25.84 -6.23 -21.74
C TYR A 217 26.90 -5.56 -20.89
N GLU A 218 27.56 -4.55 -21.44
CA GLU A 218 28.61 -3.79 -20.73
C GLU A 218 28.08 -2.78 -19.71
N GLY A 219 26.76 -2.57 -19.64
CA GLY A 219 26.14 -1.55 -18.81
C GLY A 219 26.00 -0.20 -19.52
N GLU A 220 25.01 0.58 -19.11
CA GLU A 220 24.85 1.95 -19.60
C GLU A 220 26.04 2.83 -19.16
N THR A 221 26.58 3.58 -20.11
CA THR A 221 27.61 4.60 -19.85
C THR A 221 27.01 5.97 -19.56
N THR A 222 25.77 6.20 -20.00
CA THR A 222 24.96 7.38 -19.72
C THR A 222 23.57 6.90 -19.31
N LEU A 223 23.09 7.30 -18.13
CA LEU A 223 21.70 7.06 -17.75
C LEU A 223 20.83 7.86 -18.75
N PRO A 224 20.00 7.21 -19.59
CA PRO A 224 19.12 7.98 -20.47
C PRO A 224 18.21 8.84 -19.59
N GLU A 225 18.11 10.14 -19.90
CA GLU A 225 17.12 11.01 -19.26
C GLU A 225 15.72 10.51 -19.63
N LYS A 226 15.18 9.66 -18.77
CA LYS A 226 13.85 9.10 -18.94
C LYS A 226 12.86 10.02 -18.25
N PHE A 227 12.00 10.62 -19.04
CA PHE A 227 10.91 11.45 -18.56
C PHE A 227 9.60 10.66 -18.54
N PHE A 228 8.73 11.02 -17.60
CA PHE A 228 7.41 10.44 -17.41
C PHE A 228 6.32 11.48 -17.61
N THR A 229 5.12 10.97 -17.88
CA THR A 229 3.94 11.79 -18.10
C THR A 229 2.96 11.72 -16.92
N VAL A 230 2.29 12.82 -16.63
CA VAL A 230 1.10 12.86 -15.77
C VAL A 230 -0.10 13.23 -16.63
N THR A 231 -1.08 12.34 -16.65
CA THR A 231 -2.37 12.53 -17.33
C THR A 231 -3.50 12.53 -16.32
N PHE A 232 -4.67 13.04 -16.72
CA PHE A 232 -5.85 13.13 -15.86
C PHE A 232 -7.02 12.40 -16.51
N LYS A 233 -7.70 11.53 -15.76
CA LYS A 233 -9.04 11.08 -16.15
C LYS A 233 -10.02 12.25 -16.09
N PRO A 234 -11.02 12.29 -16.98
CA PRO A 234 -12.09 13.27 -16.89
C PRO A 234 -12.78 13.22 -15.51
N THR A 235 -12.97 14.37 -14.88
CA THR A 235 -13.69 14.51 -13.62
C THR A 235 -14.97 15.32 -13.83
N THR A 236 -15.99 15.05 -13.01
CA THR A 236 -17.23 15.85 -12.94
C THR A 236 -17.39 16.39 -11.52
N ASN A 237 -18.10 17.52 -11.37
CA ASN A 237 -18.42 18.13 -10.08
C ASN A 237 -17.21 18.55 -9.22
N GLY A 238 -16.08 18.81 -9.88
CA GLY A 238 -14.87 19.30 -9.28
C GLY A 238 -13.72 19.23 -10.28
N GLU A 239 -12.59 19.81 -9.88
CA GLU A 239 -11.38 19.91 -10.68
C GLU A 239 -10.19 19.37 -9.90
N ILE A 240 -9.25 18.76 -10.61
CA ILE A 240 -7.93 18.41 -10.08
C ILE A 240 -6.84 19.05 -10.92
N ARG A 241 -5.77 19.48 -10.26
CA ARG A 241 -4.59 20.08 -10.91
C ARG A 241 -3.33 19.70 -10.17
N ILE A 242 -2.23 19.57 -10.90
CA ILE A 242 -0.90 19.57 -10.28
C ILE A 242 -0.54 21.03 -9.93
N GLU A 243 0.04 21.24 -8.76
CA GLU A 243 0.50 22.55 -8.34
C GLU A 243 1.84 22.92 -9.00
N GLY A 244 1.94 24.14 -9.52
CA GLY A 244 3.12 24.65 -10.23
C GLY A 244 3.04 24.50 -11.76
N ASP A 245 4.02 25.06 -12.46
CA ASP A 245 4.03 25.20 -13.93
C ASP A 245 4.98 24.21 -14.62
N GLN A 246 5.25 23.06 -13.99
CA GLN A 246 6.12 22.04 -14.58
C GLN A 246 5.51 21.39 -15.82
N ASP A 247 6.36 20.98 -16.77
CA ASP A 247 5.93 20.24 -17.96
C ASP A 247 5.53 18.81 -17.57
N LEU A 248 4.22 18.57 -17.47
CA LEU A 248 3.65 17.27 -17.12
C LEU A 248 3.88 16.19 -18.18
N SER A 249 4.40 16.54 -19.36
CA SER A 249 4.82 15.57 -20.36
C SER A 249 6.28 15.14 -20.21
N ARG A 250 7.04 15.81 -19.35
CA ARG A 250 8.49 15.62 -19.21
C ARG A 250 8.96 15.70 -17.75
N LEU A 251 8.49 14.77 -16.93
CA LEU A 251 8.82 14.73 -15.50
C LEU A 251 9.98 13.79 -15.22
N ALA A 252 10.95 14.25 -14.44
CA ALA A 252 12.03 13.40 -13.96
C ALA A 252 11.49 12.36 -12.98
N LEU A 253 12.14 11.20 -12.96
CA LEU A 253 11.89 10.20 -11.93
C LEU A 253 12.12 10.76 -10.53
N GLY A 254 11.27 10.39 -9.58
CA GLY A 254 11.42 10.83 -8.18
C GLY A 254 10.92 12.25 -7.94
N ALA A 255 10.48 12.96 -8.99
CA ALA A 255 9.84 14.26 -8.83
C ALA A 255 8.61 14.12 -7.95
N GLU A 256 8.54 14.91 -6.88
CA GLU A 256 7.40 14.92 -5.98
C GLU A 256 6.43 16.03 -6.39
N LEU A 257 5.19 15.63 -6.71
CA LEU A 257 4.16 16.52 -7.21
C LEU A 257 3.04 16.66 -6.19
N ALA A 258 2.57 17.90 -6.01
CA ALA A 258 1.40 18.21 -5.19
C ALA A 258 0.16 18.35 -6.07
N VAL A 259 -0.99 17.93 -5.53
CA VAL A 259 -2.27 17.90 -6.22
C VAL A 259 -3.29 18.74 -5.46
N THR A 260 -3.82 19.79 -6.10
CA THR A 260 -5.03 20.43 -5.58
C THR A 260 -6.25 19.72 -6.17
N ALA A 261 -7.21 19.37 -5.33
CA ALA A 261 -8.54 18.96 -5.74
C ALA A 261 -9.57 19.97 -5.21
N THR A 262 -10.34 20.58 -6.12
CA THR A 262 -11.30 21.64 -5.84
C THR A 262 -12.71 21.13 -6.16
N PRO A 263 -13.52 20.76 -5.15
CA PRO A 263 -14.91 20.38 -5.37
C PRO A 263 -15.75 21.54 -5.92
N ALA A 264 -16.70 21.25 -6.79
CA ALA A 264 -17.75 22.20 -7.14
C ALA A 264 -18.67 22.47 -5.94
N ASN A 265 -19.43 23.57 -5.99
CA ASN A 265 -20.36 23.90 -4.90
C ASN A 265 -21.38 22.77 -4.67
N GLY A 266 -21.57 22.37 -3.42
CA GLY A 266 -22.44 21.24 -3.06
C GLY A 266 -21.79 19.86 -3.17
N TYR A 267 -20.50 19.78 -3.49
CA TYR A 267 -19.75 18.52 -3.57
C TYR A 267 -18.54 18.52 -2.64
N GLU A 268 -18.06 17.32 -2.31
CA GLU A 268 -16.81 17.11 -1.61
C GLU A 268 -15.98 16.02 -2.27
N LEU A 269 -14.67 16.05 -2.04
CA LEU A 269 -13.75 15.06 -2.57
C LEU A 269 -14.02 13.70 -1.92
N ASP A 270 -14.44 12.73 -2.72
CA ASP A 270 -14.70 11.37 -2.28
C ASP A 270 -13.51 10.44 -2.54
N LYS A 271 -12.82 10.57 -3.68
CA LYS A 271 -11.63 9.79 -4.05
C LYS A 271 -10.61 10.67 -4.77
N LEU A 272 -9.33 10.40 -4.55
CA LEU A 272 -8.21 10.97 -5.31
C LEU A 272 -7.15 9.86 -5.46
N LEU A 273 -7.00 9.34 -6.67
CA LEU A 273 -6.26 8.11 -6.95
C LEU A 273 -5.17 8.35 -7.98
N VAL A 274 -4.00 7.76 -7.73
CA VAL A 274 -2.91 7.57 -8.71
C VAL A 274 -3.03 6.15 -9.29
N ASN A 275 -3.03 6.04 -10.62
CA ASN A 275 -3.06 4.76 -11.35
C ASN A 275 -4.17 3.82 -10.85
N GLU A 276 -5.37 4.37 -10.60
CA GLU A 276 -6.58 3.71 -10.09
C GLU A 276 -6.54 3.13 -8.67
N ASN A 277 -5.35 2.89 -8.11
CA ASN A 277 -5.21 2.04 -6.91
C ASN A 277 -4.63 2.77 -5.69
N LEU A 278 -3.80 3.80 -5.89
CA LEU A 278 -3.14 4.51 -4.79
C LEU A 278 -3.95 5.74 -4.36
N ASP A 279 -4.58 5.66 -3.19
CA ASP A 279 -5.31 6.77 -2.59
C ASP A 279 -4.39 7.81 -1.94
N ILE A 280 -4.41 9.02 -2.49
CA ILE A 280 -3.62 10.15 -2.01
C ILE A 280 -4.50 11.29 -1.46
N ARG A 281 -5.78 11.05 -1.13
CA ARG A 281 -6.70 12.09 -0.62
C ARG A 281 -6.13 12.90 0.54
N SER A 282 -5.52 12.21 1.50
CA SER A 282 -4.97 12.83 2.71
C SER A 282 -3.63 13.51 2.44
N LEU A 283 -2.76 12.89 1.64
CA LEU A 283 -1.42 13.38 1.36
C LEU A 283 -1.42 14.53 0.35
N LYS A 284 -2.31 14.46 -0.64
CA LYS A 284 -2.38 15.37 -1.80
C LYS A 284 -1.03 15.54 -2.50
N ARG A 285 -0.18 14.51 -2.43
CA ARG A 285 1.14 14.46 -3.05
C ARG A 285 1.43 13.04 -3.51
N PHE A 286 2.28 12.91 -4.51
CA PHE A 286 2.82 11.64 -4.97
C PHE A 286 4.20 11.84 -5.58
N VAL A 287 4.95 10.74 -5.69
CA VAL A 287 6.25 10.71 -6.34
C VAL A 287 6.07 10.11 -7.73
N VAL A 288 6.63 10.75 -8.74
CA VAL A 288 6.68 10.23 -10.11
C VAL A 288 7.59 9.01 -10.10
N ASP A 289 7.04 7.83 -10.32
CA ASP A 289 7.79 6.56 -10.38
C ASP A 289 7.58 5.81 -11.72
N GLY A 290 6.78 6.39 -12.60
CA GLY A 290 6.37 5.90 -13.90
C GLY A 290 5.45 6.91 -14.57
N ASP A 291 4.80 6.53 -15.67
CA ASP A 291 3.66 7.30 -16.18
C ASP A 291 2.52 7.23 -15.16
N ILE A 292 1.89 8.37 -14.93
CA ILE A 292 0.87 8.56 -13.90
C ILE A 292 -0.44 8.97 -14.55
N GLU A 293 -1.52 8.30 -14.18
CA GLU A 293 -2.89 8.70 -14.46
C GLU A 293 -3.58 9.07 -13.15
N LEU A 294 -3.95 10.35 -13.01
CA LEU A 294 -4.69 10.86 -11.86
C LEU A 294 -6.19 10.81 -12.10
N SER A 295 -6.94 10.44 -11.08
CA SER A 295 -8.40 10.51 -11.10
C SER A 295 -8.96 11.00 -9.78
N ALA A 296 -10.10 11.69 -9.84
CA ALA A 296 -10.84 12.09 -8.66
C ALA A 296 -12.33 11.84 -8.83
N VAL A 297 -12.97 11.51 -7.71
CA VAL A 297 -14.42 11.39 -7.61
C VAL A 297 -14.90 12.40 -6.59
N PHE A 298 -15.89 13.20 -6.96
CA PHE A 298 -16.55 14.15 -6.08
C PHE A 298 -17.97 13.65 -5.81
N ARG A 299 -18.35 13.54 -4.53
CA ARG A 299 -19.71 13.16 -4.16
C ARG A 299 -20.50 14.36 -3.71
N GLU A 300 -21.79 14.35 -4.02
CA GLU A 300 -22.71 15.38 -3.57
C GLU A 300 -22.76 15.37 -2.04
N VAL A 301 -22.57 16.54 -1.46
CA VAL A 301 -22.82 16.79 -0.06
C VAL A 301 -24.32 16.94 0.07
N GLY A 302 -25.01 15.82 0.30
CA GLY A 302 -26.44 15.88 0.62
C GLY A 302 -26.66 16.81 1.82
N SER A 303 -27.79 17.52 1.84
CA SER A 303 -28.20 18.44 2.92
C SER A 303 -28.29 17.78 4.31
N ILE A 304 -28.01 16.47 4.40
CA ILE A 304 -27.99 15.63 5.61
C ILE A 304 -26.53 15.32 6.05
N SER A 305 -25.53 15.37 5.17
CA SER A 305 -24.13 15.01 5.47
C SER A 305 -23.36 16.11 6.22
N LYS A 306 -23.91 17.32 6.33
CA LYS A 306 -23.43 18.34 7.29
C LYS A 306 -23.90 18.08 8.73
N VAL A 307 -24.56 16.94 9.00
CA VAL A 307 -25.08 16.52 10.31
C VAL A 307 -24.39 15.24 10.83
N ALA A 308 -23.21 14.89 10.30
CA ALA A 308 -22.48 13.67 10.70
C ALA A 308 -21.33 13.92 11.68
N ASN A 309 -21.52 14.80 12.67
CA ASN A 309 -20.69 14.86 13.87
C ASN A 309 -21.49 15.41 15.08
N ASN A 310 -22.74 14.98 15.23
CA ASN A 310 -23.54 15.32 16.41
C ASN A 310 -23.38 14.27 17.50
N ASN A 311 -22.55 14.57 18.50
CA ASN A 311 -22.74 13.98 19.81
C ASN A 311 -23.89 14.66 20.57
N LEU A 312 -24.35 15.85 20.14
CA LEU A 312 -25.46 16.57 20.76
C LEU A 312 -26.76 15.77 20.75
N ARG A 313 -27.17 15.27 21.91
CA ARG A 313 -28.42 14.53 22.09
C ARG A 313 -29.44 15.33 22.88
N LEU A 314 -30.67 15.33 22.41
CA LEU A 314 -31.82 15.95 23.07
C LEU A 314 -32.75 14.88 23.62
N TYR A 315 -33.17 15.03 24.87
CA TYR A 315 -34.06 14.09 25.53
C TYR A 315 -35.18 14.82 26.28
N PRO A 316 -36.46 14.58 25.93
CA PRO A 316 -36.92 13.92 24.71
C PRO A 316 -36.73 14.79 23.46
N THR A 317 -36.72 14.18 22.27
CA THR A 317 -36.70 14.91 20.97
C THR A 317 -38.08 15.44 20.58
N VAL A 318 -39.14 14.90 21.16
CA VAL A 318 -40.52 15.44 21.14
C VAL A 318 -40.86 15.82 22.58
N ALA A 319 -40.92 17.10 22.89
CA ALA A 319 -41.03 17.60 24.26
C ALA A 319 -42.27 18.44 24.46
N LYS A 320 -42.86 18.35 25.65
CA LYS A 320 -43.97 19.20 26.10
C LYS A 320 -43.46 20.37 26.93
N ASP A 321 -42.60 20.08 27.92
CA ASP A 321 -42.22 21.06 28.94
C ASP A 321 -40.70 21.23 29.06
N ILE A 322 -39.93 20.14 29.05
CA ILE A 322 -38.49 20.19 29.32
C ILE A 322 -37.72 19.36 28.29
N VAL A 323 -36.57 19.89 27.87
CA VAL A 323 -35.59 19.20 27.00
C VAL A 323 -34.24 19.19 27.69
N SER A 324 -33.68 18.00 27.89
CA SER A 324 -32.30 17.83 28.33
C SER A 324 -31.36 17.77 27.13
N ILE A 325 -30.32 18.60 27.16
CA ILE A 325 -29.21 18.59 26.22
C ILE A 325 -28.06 17.83 26.85
N LYS A 326 -27.52 16.84 26.12
CA LYS A 326 -26.43 15.98 26.58
C LYS A 326 -25.33 15.86 25.52
N MET A 327 -24.12 15.63 26.01
CA MET A 327 -22.90 15.37 25.22
C MET A 327 -22.54 16.53 24.26
N ALA A 328 -22.86 17.76 24.64
CA ALA A 328 -22.28 18.94 24.02
C ALA A 328 -20.86 19.19 24.56
N ILE A 329 -20.16 20.18 23.99
CA ILE A 329 -18.92 20.71 24.59
C ILE A 329 -19.27 21.36 25.94
N ALA A 330 -18.37 21.28 26.92
CA ALA A 330 -18.55 21.88 28.24
C ALA A 330 -18.50 23.41 28.18
N ASN A 331 -19.38 24.10 28.93
CA ASN A 331 -19.49 25.57 28.96
C ASN A 331 -19.75 26.22 27.58
N GLU A 332 -20.30 25.47 26.64
CA GLU A 332 -20.60 25.90 25.28
C GLU A 332 -21.94 26.62 25.23
N GLN A 333 -22.02 27.69 24.43
CA GLN A 333 -23.29 28.37 24.20
C GLN A 333 -24.18 27.54 23.27
N VAL A 334 -25.42 27.36 23.70
CA VAL A 334 -26.47 26.71 22.94
C VAL A 334 -27.46 27.76 22.46
N PHE A 335 -27.78 27.74 21.17
CA PHE A 335 -28.82 28.55 20.56
C PHE A 335 -29.97 27.67 20.10
N VAL A 336 -31.20 28.15 20.23
CA VAL A 336 -32.38 27.50 19.68
C VAL A 336 -33.03 28.42 18.67
N PHE A 337 -33.28 27.89 17.49
CA PHE A 337 -33.83 28.60 16.36
C PHE A 337 -35.20 28.05 15.98
N THR A 338 -36.07 28.91 15.48
CA THR A 338 -37.19 28.50 14.62
C THR A 338 -36.65 28.00 13.26
N VAL A 339 -37.50 27.34 12.47
CA VAL A 339 -37.13 26.84 11.13
C VAL A 339 -36.81 27.93 10.12
N ASP A 340 -37.34 29.14 10.31
CA ASP A 340 -37.05 30.35 9.53
C ASP A 340 -35.80 31.09 10.02
N GLY A 341 -35.11 30.56 11.05
CA GLY A 341 -33.79 31.02 11.47
C GLY A 341 -33.77 32.08 12.58
N HIS A 342 -34.92 32.40 13.19
CA HIS A 342 -34.98 33.31 14.33
C HIS A 342 -34.58 32.61 15.63
N ILE A 343 -33.74 33.25 16.44
CA ILE A 343 -33.35 32.73 17.76
C ILE A 343 -34.51 32.93 18.74
N VAL A 344 -34.94 31.85 19.39
CA VAL A 344 -36.03 31.85 20.40
C VAL A 344 -35.55 31.59 21.82
N ALA A 345 -34.38 30.97 21.98
CA ALA A 345 -33.76 30.77 23.27
C ALA A 345 -32.25 30.59 23.12
N ASN A 346 -31.52 30.84 24.21
CA ASN A 346 -30.14 30.41 24.35
C ASN A 346 -29.86 29.98 25.80
N THR A 347 -28.87 29.13 25.97
CA THR A 347 -28.39 28.66 27.28
C THR A 347 -26.90 28.30 27.17
N TYR A 348 -26.29 27.89 28.27
CA TYR A 348 -24.93 27.35 28.28
C TYR A 348 -24.95 25.95 28.86
N THR A 349 -24.12 25.06 28.33
CA THR A 349 -23.86 23.78 28.98
C THR A 349 -23.01 23.95 30.23
N ASN A 350 -23.13 23.02 31.17
CA ASN A 350 -22.27 22.97 32.34
C ASN A 350 -20.90 22.35 32.02
N ALA A 351 -20.05 22.16 33.04
CA ALA A 351 -18.73 21.53 32.90
C ALA A 351 -18.76 20.07 32.37
N GLU A 352 -19.93 19.43 32.37
CA GLU A 352 -20.15 18.07 31.86
C GLU A 352 -20.80 18.06 30.46
N GLY A 353 -20.93 19.22 29.80
CA GLY A 353 -21.53 19.32 28.47
C GLY A 353 -23.04 19.08 28.47
N SER A 354 -23.71 19.35 29.60
CA SER A 354 -25.17 19.19 29.77
C SER A 354 -25.87 20.53 29.97
N ALA A 355 -27.10 20.66 29.45
CA ALA A 355 -28.00 21.78 29.75
C ALA A 355 -29.45 21.32 29.82
N VAL A 356 -30.33 22.15 30.36
CA VAL A 356 -31.77 21.93 30.39
C VAL A 356 -32.46 23.16 29.80
N LEU A 357 -33.41 22.93 28.90
CA LEU A 357 -34.29 23.96 28.33
C LEU A 357 -35.71 23.73 28.84
N ASN A 358 -36.34 24.81 29.34
CA ASN A 358 -37.78 24.85 29.53
C ASN A 358 -38.43 25.36 28.24
N VAL A 359 -39.35 24.56 27.69
CA VAL A 359 -40.04 24.81 26.43
C VAL A 359 -41.56 24.84 26.61
N SER A 360 -42.08 24.81 27.84
CA SER A 360 -43.53 24.73 28.13
C SER A 360 -44.35 25.79 27.39
N ASP A 361 -43.81 27.00 27.31
CA ASP A 361 -44.50 28.18 26.79
C ASP A 361 -44.27 28.39 25.28
N TRP A 362 -43.54 27.46 24.63
CA TRP A 362 -43.23 27.58 23.22
C TRP A 362 -44.41 27.11 22.37
N ALA A 363 -44.61 27.78 21.24
CA ALA A 363 -45.59 27.35 20.24
C ALA A 363 -45.23 25.94 19.73
N LYS A 364 -46.25 25.11 19.48
CA LYS A 364 -46.07 23.80 18.85
C LYS A 364 -45.37 23.96 17.51
N GLY A 365 -44.38 23.11 17.24
CA GLY A 365 -43.63 23.22 16.00
C GLY A 365 -42.23 22.64 16.07
N LEU A 366 -41.50 22.88 15.00
CA LEU A 366 -40.14 22.40 14.79
C LEU A 366 -39.12 23.48 15.17
N TYR A 367 -38.11 23.08 15.94
CA TYR A 367 -37.00 23.92 16.36
C TYR A 367 -35.66 23.25 16.07
N ILE A 368 -34.63 24.06 15.90
CA ILE A 368 -33.24 23.63 15.69
C ILE A 368 -32.42 24.07 16.91
N VAL A 369 -31.81 23.13 17.62
CA VAL A 369 -30.91 23.40 18.76
C VAL A 369 -29.47 23.28 18.28
N LYS A 370 -28.66 24.31 18.44
CA LYS A 370 -27.26 24.36 18.00
C LYS A 370 -26.33 24.60 19.18
N ALA A 371 -25.26 23.82 19.30
CA ALA A 371 -24.17 24.02 20.26
C ALA A 371 -22.85 23.95 19.50
N GLY A 372 -22.11 25.06 19.41
CA GLY A 372 -20.93 25.16 18.53
C GLY A 372 -21.25 24.80 17.06
N THR A 373 -20.58 23.77 16.54
CA THR A 373 -20.80 23.22 15.19
C THR A 373 -21.87 22.12 15.13
N GLN A 374 -22.43 21.70 16.27
CA GLN A 374 -23.40 20.61 16.40
C GLN A 374 -24.83 21.14 16.37
N THR A 375 -25.77 20.43 15.73
CA THR A 375 -27.18 20.85 15.57
C THR A 375 -28.17 19.69 15.72
N SER A 376 -29.12 19.74 16.63
CA SER A 376 -30.14 18.69 16.82
C SER A 376 -31.56 19.22 16.63
N LYS A 377 -32.48 18.33 16.24
CA LYS A 377 -33.89 18.64 16.00
C LYS A 377 -34.69 18.49 17.29
N LEU A 378 -35.50 19.50 17.60
CA LEU A 378 -36.49 19.48 18.67
C LEU A 378 -37.89 19.68 18.11
N VAL A 379 -38.84 18.82 18.49
CA VAL A 379 -40.26 18.99 18.21
C VAL A 379 -40.96 19.39 19.51
N LYS A 380 -41.62 20.56 19.50
CA LYS A 380 -42.53 20.97 20.57
C LYS A 380 -43.92 20.42 20.26
N ASP A 381 -44.41 19.52 21.11
CA ASP A 381 -45.79 19.00 21.09
C ASP A 381 -46.70 19.79 22.03
#